data_AF-A0A822MY15-F1
#
_entry.id   AF-A0A822MY15-F1
#
_cell.length_a   1.000
_cell.length_b   1.000
_cell.length_c   1.000
_cell.angle_alpha   90.00
_cell.angle_beta   90.00
_cell.angle_gamma   90.00
#
_symmetry.space_group_name_H-M   'P 1'
#
loop_
_entity.id
_entity.type
_entity.pdbx_description
1 polymer ?
#
loop_
_entity_poly.entity_id
_entity_poly.type
_entity_poly.pdbx_seq_one_letter_code
_entity_poly.pdbx_strand_id
1 'polypeptide(L)' 'MNCITTTQQGYLRTSTDFDCQLVMLTDSEYNNLVSASQSLNIDSELYTAVSGWILLSFVSGHVLGRILKTLGKG' A
#
# COMPACT_ATOMS: atom_id res chain seq x y z
N MET A 1 -13.53 -10.21 15.23
CA MET A 1 -13.88 -10.13 13.80
C MET A 1 -14.76 -11.33 13.49
N ASN A 2 -15.95 -11.12 12.93
CA ASN A 2 -16.89 -12.21 12.62
C ASN A 2 -16.46 -12.90 11.32
N CYS A 3 -15.60 -13.90 11.49
CA CYS A 3 -15.08 -14.69 10.39
C CYS A 3 -16.03 -15.85 10.06
N ILE A 4 -16.32 -16.04 8.78
CA ILE A 4 -17.17 -17.10 8.24
C ILE A 4 -16.33 -17.96 7.29
N THR A 5 -16.46 -19.27 7.42
CA THR A 5 -15.88 -20.25 6.51
C THR A 5 -16.95 -21.22 6.01
N THR A 6 -16.62 -22.00 4.98
CA THR A 6 -17.53 -22.94 4.35
C THR A 6 -17.16 -24.37 4.74
N THR A 7 -18.13 -25.18 5.14
CA THR A 7 -17.91 -26.62 5.36
C THR A 7 -17.75 -27.35 4.03
N GLN A 8 -17.21 -28.57 4.06
CA GLN A 8 -17.10 -29.41 2.85
C GLN A 8 -18.45 -29.72 2.18
N GLN A 9 -19.55 -29.54 2.90
CA GLN A 9 -20.92 -29.71 2.42
C GLN A 9 -21.56 -28.40 1.91
N GLY A 10 -20.81 -27.30 1.89
CA GLY A 10 -21.27 -26.00 1.36
C GLY A 10 -22.02 -25.12 2.36
N TYR A 11 -22.03 -25.47 3.65
CA TYR A 11 -22.70 -24.66 4.68
C TYR A 11 -21.77 -23.59 5.26
N LEU A 12 -22.32 -22.42 5.57
CA LEU A 12 -21.60 -21.35 6.24
C LEU A 12 -21.48 -21.65 7.74
N ARG A 13 -20.29 -21.48 8.31
CA ARG A 13 -20.05 -21.58 9.75
C ARG A 13 -19.14 -20.45 10.21
N THR A 14 -19.35 -19.98 11.43
CA THR A 14 -18.39 -19.10 12.11
C THR A 14 -17.07 -19.84 12.35
N SER A 15 -15.97 -19.22 11.95
CA SER A 15 -14.61 -19.71 12.20
C SER A 15 -13.94 -18.85 13.27
N THR A 16 -13.27 -19.48 14.21
CA THR A 16 -12.46 -18.83 15.25
C THR A 16 -10.97 -19.02 15.03
N ASP A 17 -10.61 -19.65 13.91
CA ASP A 17 -9.24 -20.07 13.58
C ASP A 17 -8.75 -19.37 12.30
N PHE A 18 -7.58 -19.75 11.78
CA PHE A 18 -6.95 -19.11 10.62
C PHE A 18 -7.62 -19.43 9.28
N ASP A 19 -8.58 -20.36 9.25
CA ASP A 19 -9.38 -20.71 8.07
C ASP A 19 -10.49 -19.67 7.86
N CYS A 20 -10.09 -18.44 7.53
CA CYS A 20 -11.03 -17.34 7.30
C CYS A 20 -11.22 -17.07 5.82
N GLN A 21 -12.41 -17.41 5.31
CA GLN A 21 -12.72 -17.25 3.89
C GLN A 21 -13.55 -15.99 3.61
N LEU A 22 -14.49 -15.67 4.51
CA LEU A 22 -15.34 -14.48 4.41
C LEU A 22 -15.36 -13.74 5.76
N VAL A 23 -15.51 -12.42 5.72
CA VAL A 23 -15.72 -11.59 6.92
C VAL A 23 -17.11 -10.99 6.83
N MET A 24 -17.95 -11.26 7.83
CA MET A 24 -19.27 -10.66 7.92
C MET A 24 -19.15 -9.31 8.60
N LEU A 25 -19.56 -8.26 7.89
CA LEU A 25 -19.59 -6.88 8.35
C LEU A 25 -21.04 -6.46 8.55
N THR A 26 -21.31 -5.67 9.58
CA THR A 26 -22.57 -4.94 9.67
C THR A 26 -22.62 -3.80 8.66
N ASP A 27 -23.82 -3.29 8.33
CA ASP A 27 -23.98 -2.16 7.42
C ASP A 27 -23.15 -0.93 7.83
N SER A 28 -23.07 -0.63 9.12
CA SER A 28 -22.27 0.49 9.64
C SER A 28 -20.77 0.27 9.45
N GLU A 29 -20.28 -0.94 9.71
CA GLU A 29 -18.87 -1.31 9.48
C GLU A 29 -18.52 -1.28 8.00
N TYR A 30 -19.41 -1.77 7.13
CA TYR A 30 -19.23 -1.70 5.68
C TYR A 30 -19.16 -0.25 5.19
N ASN A 31 -20.10 0.60 5.61
CA ASN A 31 -20.10 2.02 5.23
C ASN A 31 -18.86 2.76 5.75
N ASN A 32 -18.39 2.44 6.96
CA ASN A 32 -17.15 3.00 7.50
C ASN A 32 -15.93 2.53 6.70
N LEU A 33 -15.86 1.25 6.36
CA LEU A 33 -14.77 0.69 5.56
C LEU A 33 -14.75 1.29 4.15
N VAL A 34 -15.90 1.41 3.48
CA VAL A 34 -16.02 2.04 2.16
C VAL A 34 -15.62 3.51 2.21
N SER A 35 -16.09 4.25 3.22
CA SER A 35 -15.76 5.67 3.40
C SER A 35 -14.28 5.87 3.70
N ALA A 36 -13.67 5.00 4.51
CA ALA A 36 -12.24 5.00 4.79
C ALA A 36 -11.41 4.61 3.55
N SER A 37 -11.88 3.64 2.76
CA SER A 37 -11.22 3.20 1.52
C SER A 37 -11.24 4.27 0.43
N GLN A 38 -12.26 5.14 0.42
CA GLN A 38 -12.33 6.29 -0.47
C GLN A 38 -11.37 7.41 -0.06
N SER A 39 -10.88 7.39 1.18
CA SER A 39 -9.85 8.30 1.68
C SER A 39 -8.48 7.64 1.58
N LEU A 40 -7.95 7.52 0.37
CA LEU A 40 -6.52 7.35 0.15
C LEU A 40 -5.82 8.66 0.53
N ASN A 41 -5.68 8.89 1.84
CA ASN A 41 -4.98 10.03 2.40
C ASN A 41 -3.47 9.77 2.27
N ILE A 42 -2.94 9.99 1.07
CA ILE A 42 -1.50 10.01 0.86
C ILE A 42 -0.94 11.12 1.75
N ASP A 43 -0.15 10.71 2.74
CA ASP A 43 0.49 11.64 3.65
C ASP A 43 1.36 12.62 2.86
N SER A 44 1.05 13.90 2.97
CA SER A 44 1.67 14.96 2.16
C SER A 44 3.16 15.12 2.48
N GLU A 45 3.54 14.84 3.73
CA GLU A 45 4.94 14.90 4.17
C GLU A 45 5.72 13.73 3.56
N LEU A 46 5.16 12.51 3.59
CA LEU A 46 5.75 11.33 2.96
C LEU A 46 5.90 11.51 1.44
N TYR A 47 4.86 12.01 0.76
CA TYR A 47 4.92 12.27 -0.67
C TYR A 47 6.01 13.27 -1.05
N THR A 48 6.12 14.35 -0.27
CA THR A 48 7.12 15.41 -0.50
C THR A 48 8.52 14.91 -0.24
N ALA A 49 8.73 14.16 0.85
CA ALA A 49 10.02 13.59 1.20
C ALA A 49 10.51 12.63 0.10
N VAL A 50 9.68 11.66 -0.30
CA VAL A 50 10.04 10.67 -1.33
C VAL A 50 10.34 11.36 -2.66
N SER A 51 9.48 12.28 -3.10
CA SER A 51 9.68 13.02 -4.34
C SER A 51 10.95 13.88 -4.29
N GLY A 52 11.23 14.53 -3.16
CA GLY A 52 12.43 15.33 -2.94
C GLY A 52 13.71 14.50 -3.02
N TRP A 53 13.76 13.33 -2.37
CA TRP A 53 14.89 12.42 -2.44
C TRP A 53 15.11 11.85 -3.84
N ILE A 54 14.03 11.53 -4.56
CA ILE A 54 14.11 11.08 -5.96
C ILE A 54 14.71 12.17 -6.86
N LEU A 55 14.23 13.41 -6.73
CA LEU A 55 14.75 14.55 -7.50
C LEU A 55 16.22 14.83 -7.17
N LEU A 56 16.59 14.81 -5.89
CA LEU A 56 17.98 14.96 -5.46
C LEU A 56 18.88 13.85 -6.02
N SER A 57 18.42 12.60 -5.98
CA SER A 57 19.14 11.45 -6.53
C SER A 57 19.30 11.56 -8.06
N PHE A 58 18.26 12.02 -8.75
CA PHE A 58 18.29 12.24 -10.19
C PHE A 58 19.28 13.34 -10.57
N VAL A 59 19.22 14.49 -9.90
CA VAL A 59 20.12 15.63 -10.18
C VAL A 59 21.56 15.29 -9.83
N SER A 60 21.81 14.69 -8.66
CA SER A 60 23.15 14.28 -8.26
C SER A 60 23.73 13.23 -9.20
N GLY A 61 22.95 12.20 -9.58
CA GLY A 61 23.35 11.21 -10.58
C GLY A 61 23.64 11.82 -11.95
N HIS A 62 22.83 12.80 -12.39
CA HIS A 62 23.06 13.50 -13.66
C HIS A 62 24.38 14.29 -13.64
N VAL A 63 24.63 15.05 -12.58
CA VAL A 63 25.85 15.85 -12.43
C VAL A 63 27.09 14.96 -12.31
N LEU A 64 27.03 13.91 -11.48
CA LEU A 64 28.12 12.94 -11.35
C LEU A 64 28.42 12.24 -12.67
N GLY A 65 27.38 11.87 -13.44
CA GLY A 65 27.55 11.30 -14.78
C GLY A 65 28.26 12.25 -15.75
N ARG A 66 28.00 13.56 -15.67
CA ARG A 66 28.71 14.57 -16.47
C ARG A 66 30.17 14.70 -16.07
N ILE A 67 30.46 14.74 -14.76
CA ILE A 67 31.83 14.86 -14.23
C ILE A 67 32.67 13.63 -14.63
N LEU A 68 32.15 12.43 -14.41
CA LEU A 68 32.84 11.19 -14.81
C LEU A 68 33.08 11.14 -16.33
N LYS A 69 32.11 11.59 -17.13
CA LYS A 69 32.28 11.68 -18.59
C LYS A 69 33.35 12.69 -19.02
N THR A 70 33.54 13.78 -18.29
CA THR A 70 34.61 14.75 -18.58
C THR A 70 35.99 14.26 -18.16
N LEU A 71 36.07 13.48 -17.07
CA LEU A 71 37.34 12.94 -16.57
C LEU A 71 37.81 11.72 -17.36
N GLY A 72 36.88 10.89 -17.86
CA GLY A 72 37.20 9.74 -18.72
C GLY A 72 37.54 10.09 -20.18
N LYS A 73 37.73 11.39 -20.48
CA LYS A 73 38.03 11.91 -21.82
C LYS A 73 39.44 12.51 -21.92
N GLY A 74 40.32 12.06 -21.03
CA GLY A 74 41.78 12.22 -21.10
C GLY A 74 42.44 10.93 -21.57
#